data_AF-A0A2U3L5J7-F1
#
_entry.id   AF-A0A2U3L5J7-F1
#
_cell.length_a   1.000
_cell.length_b   1.000
_cell.length_c   1.000
_cell.angle_alpha   90.00
_cell.angle_beta   90.00
_cell.angle_gamma   90.00
#
_symmetry.space_group_name_H-M   'P 1'
#
loop_
_entity.id
_entity.type
_entity.pdbx_description
1 polymer ?
#
loop_
_entity_poly.entity_id
_entity_poly.type
_entity_poly.pdbx_seq_one_letter_code
_entity_poly.pdbx_strand_id
1 'polypeptide(L)'
;MDNYQVVVHIDERDKGLLGLNNIENLLEDLGKDNVKVELVANYEGIAILLKSPDTYGEQIARLEKMGVKFAACSNSMRQRGITKAELVEFVQIVPSGIGELVKKQSQGWAYIRP
;
A
#
# COMPACT_ATOMS: atom_id res chain seq x y z
N MET A 1 -5.19 -22.93 10.76
CA MET A 1 -5.00 -21.47 10.76
C MET A 1 -5.03 -21.05 9.32
N ASP A 2 -6.07 -20.33 8.93
CA ASP A 2 -6.18 -19.80 7.58
C ASP A 2 -5.15 -18.66 7.44
N ASN A 3 -4.43 -18.65 6.32
CA ASN A 3 -3.37 -17.68 6.05
C ASN A 3 -3.81 -16.83 4.86
N TYR A 4 -4.47 -15.72 5.15
CA TYR A 4 -5.03 -14.82 4.14
C TYR A 4 -3.93 -13.97 3.51
N GLN A 5 -4.09 -13.62 2.23
CA GLN A 5 -3.18 -12.74 1.53
C GLN A 5 -3.98 -11.73 0.72
N VAL A 6 -3.73 -10.45 0.97
CA VAL A 6 -4.53 -9.36 0.41
C VAL A 6 -3.61 -8.29 -0.16
N VAL A 7 -3.88 -7.90 -1.41
CA VAL A 7 -3.27 -6.74 -2.03
C VAL A 7 -4.31 -5.63 -2.12
N VAL A 8 -4.00 -4.47 -1.56
CA VAL A 8 -4.85 -3.28 -1.57
C VAL A 8 -4.31 -2.29 -2.58
N HIS A 9 -5.17 -1.83 -3.48
CA HIS A 9 -4.80 -0.90 -4.55
C HIS A 9 -5.30 0.50 -4.26
N ILE A 10 -4.40 1.49 -4.31
CA ILE A 10 -4.74 2.91 -4.27
C ILE A 10 -4.13 3.63 -5.48
N ASP A 11 -4.99 4.08 -6.39
CA ASP A 11 -4.65 4.87 -7.57
C ASP A 11 -5.15 6.32 -7.50
N GLU A 12 -6.01 6.62 -6.53
CA GLU A 12 -6.66 7.92 -6.32
C GLU A 12 -6.21 8.55 -4.99
N ARG A 13 -5.96 9.87 -4.97
CA ARG A 13 -5.41 10.58 -3.80
C ARG A 13 -6.39 10.63 -2.61
N ASP A 14 -7.66 10.79 -2.89
CA ASP A 14 -8.76 10.92 -1.92
C ASP A 14 -9.16 9.58 -1.28
N LYS A 15 -8.77 8.46 -1.90
CA LYS A 15 -8.99 7.11 -1.37
C LYS A 15 -7.99 6.65 -0.32
N GLY A 16 -6.95 7.46 -0.06
CA GLY A 16 -5.88 7.13 0.89
C GLY A 16 -6.38 6.76 2.28
N LEU A 17 -7.14 7.65 2.93
CA LEU A 17 -7.67 7.42 4.27
C LEU A 17 -8.57 6.18 4.34
N LEU A 18 -9.47 6.03 3.36
CA LEU A 18 -10.36 4.88 3.29
C LEU A 18 -9.58 3.57 3.15
N GLY A 19 -8.55 3.55 2.30
CA GLY A 19 -7.70 2.37 2.11
C GLY A 19 -6.92 1.97 3.35
N LEU A 20 -6.33 2.94 4.05
CA LEU A 20 -5.58 2.67 5.28
C LEU A 20 -6.50 2.17 6.40
N ASN A 21 -7.70 2.76 6.55
CA ASN A 21 -8.70 2.31 7.52
C ASN A 21 -9.22 0.90 7.19
N ASN A 22 -9.42 0.58 5.91
CA ASN A 22 -9.82 -0.77 5.50
C ASN A 22 -8.75 -1.82 5.84
N ILE A 23 -7.47 -1.47 5.73
CA ILE A 23 -6.37 -2.35 6.14
C ILE A 23 -6.39 -2.57 7.65
N GLU A 24 -6.60 -1.51 8.44
CA GLU A 24 -6.68 -1.61 9.90
C GLU A 24 -7.84 -2.52 10.33
N ASN A 25 -9.04 -2.29 9.78
CA ASN A 25 -10.21 -3.14 10.03
C ASN A 25 -9.97 -4.61 9.64
N LEU A 26 -9.29 -4.86 8.51
CA LEU A 26 -8.95 -6.22 8.06
C LEU A 26 -8.00 -6.93 9.03
N LEU A 27 -7.00 -6.20 9.56
CA LEU A 27 -6.04 -6.74 10.53
C LEU A 27 -6.71 -7.03 11.88
N GLU A 28 -7.67 -6.21 12.30
CA GLU A 28 -8.46 -6.42 13.52
C GLU A 28 -9.39 -7.63 13.40
N ASP A 29 -10.07 -7.78 12.25
CA ASP A 29 -11.05 -8.85 12.01
C ASP A 29 -10.39 -10.23 11.85
N LEU A 30 -9.37 -10.34 10.98
CA LEU A 30 -8.71 -11.61 10.70
C LEU A 30 -7.60 -11.93 11.71
N GLY A 31 -7.15 -10.93 12.46
CA GLY A 31 -5.95 -10.99 13.29
C GLY A 31 -4.68 -10.78 12.44
N LYS A 32 -3.86 -9.81 12.83
CA LYS A 32 -2.62 -9.41 12.12
C LYS A 32 -1.65 -10.56 11.78
N ASP A 33 -1.66 -11.64 12.57
CA ASP A 33 -0.77 -12.79 12.36
C ASP A 33 -1.35 -13.82 11.37
N ASN A 34 -2.62 -13.68 10.99
CA ASN A 34 -3.32 -14.57 10.05
C ASN A 34 -3.51 -13.97 8.64
N VAL A 35 -3.15 -12.71 8.43
CA VAL A 35 -3.30 -12.04 7.13
C VAL A 35 -2.03 -11.29 6.72
N LYS A 36 -1.59 -11.51 5.49
CA LYS A 36 -0.51 -10.74 4.85
C LYS A 36 -1.13 -9.65 3.99
N VAL A 37 -0.72 -8.40 4.22
CA VAL A 37 -1.23 -7.25 3.49
C VAL A 37 -0.11 -6.53 2.77
N GLU A 38 -0.35 -6.18 1.51
CA GLU A 38 0.47 -5.26 0.74
C GLU A 38 -0.39 -4.18 0.10
N LEU A 39 -0.09 -2.92 0.39
CA LEU A 39 -0.68 -1.78 -0.29
C LEU A 39 0.20 -1.41 -1.48
N VAL A 40 -0.38 -1.37 -2.68
CA VAL A 40 0.26 -0.88 -3.90
C VAL A 40 -0.37 0.45 -4.29
N ALA A 41 0.47 1.50 -4.27
CA ALA A 41 0.08 2.83 -4.71
C ALA A 41 0.66 3.14 -6.10
N ASN A 42 -0.20 3.57 -7.02
CA ASN A 42 0.20 4.10 -8.32
C ASN A 42 -0.54 5.41 -8.63
N TYR A 43 -0.21 6.03 -9.76
CA TYR A 43 -0.83 7.27 -10.22
C TYR A 43 -0.88 8.37 -9.13
N GLU A 44 -2.04 8.99 -8.89
CA GLU A 44 -2.26 10.00 -7.84
C GLU A 44 -2.19 9.40 -6.43
N GLY A 45 -2.45 8.10 -6.30
CA GLY A 45 -2.38 7.35 -5.05
C GLY A 45 -0.99 7.35 -4.39
N ILE A 46 0.10 7.57 -5.14
CA ILE A 46 1.45 7.69 -4.55
C ILE A 46 1.53 8.82 -3.52
N ALA A 47 0.68 9.84 -3.62
CA ALA A 47 0.65 10.95 -2.68
C ALA A 47 0.50 10.51 -1.21
N ILE A 48 -0.11 9.34 -0.96
CA ILE A 48 -0.28 8.83 0.41
C ILE A 48 1.05 8.36 1.03
N LEU A 49 2.02 7.98 0.20
CA LEU A 49 3.31 7.42 0.61
C LEU A 49 4.41 8.48 0.76
N LEU A 50 4.08 9.76 0.57
CA LEU A 50 5.00 10.87 0.72
C LEU A 50 5.20 11.22 2.20
N LYS A 51 6.42 11.62 2.56
CA LYS A 51 6.76 12.19 3.88
C LYS A 51 6.12 13.55 4.10
N SER A 52 5.89 14.31 3.02
CA SER A 52 5.32 15.65 3.09
C SER A 52 4.31 15.86 1.96
N PRO A 53 3.09 16.33 2.26
CA PRO A 53 2.58 16.59 3.61
C PRO A 53 2.43 15.29 4.41
N ASP A 54 2.77 15.32 5.71
CA ASP A 54 2.73 14.14 6.60
C ASP A 54 1.29 13.83 7.05
N THR A 55 0.37 13.69 6.09
CA THR A 55 -1.06 13.49 6.37
C THR A 55 -1.33 12.06 6.85
N TYR A 56 -0.52 11.10 6.42
CA TYR A 56 -0.75 9.68 6.66
C TYR A 56 0.43 8.98 7.34
N GLY A 57 1.56 9.65 7.59
CA GLY A 57 2.79 8.98 8.02
C GLY A 57 2.65 8.24 9.36
N GLU A 58 1.93 8.80 10.34
CA GLU A 58 1.67 8.11 11.61
C GLU A 58 0.89 6.80 11.41
N GLN A 59 -0.18 6.83 10.60
CA GLN A 59 -1.00 5.64 10.32
C GLN A 59 -0.22 4.60 9.52
N ILE A 60 0.51 5.04 8.48
CA ILE A 60 1.35 4.15 7.67
C ILE A 60 2.45 3.52 8.53
N ALA A 61 3.11 4.28 9.40
CA ALA A 61 4.13 3.75 10.30
C ALA A 61 3.56 2.76 11.34
N ARG A 62 2.33 2.99 11.83
CA ARG A 62 1.63 2.02 12.69
C ARG A 62 1.34 0.73 11.94
N LEU A 63 0.78 0.81 10.73
CA LEU A 63 0.44 -0.34 9.91
C LEU A 63 1.69 -1.12 9.47
N GLU A 64 2.80 -0.44 9.18
CA GLU A 64 4.07 -1.11 8.88
C GLU A 64 4.57 -1.94 10.06
N LYS A 65 4.50 -1.40 11.29
CA LYS A 65 4.83 -2.15 12.52
C LYS A 65 3.91 -3.36 12.75
N MET A 66 2.73 -3.36 12.15
CA MET A 66 1.80 -4.50 12.15
C MET A 66 2.06 -5.49 11.02
N GLY A 67 3.08 -5.26 10.18
CA GLY A 67 3.51 -6.16 9.10
C GLY A 67 2.98 -5.80 7.71
N VAL A 68 2.28 -4.66 7.56
CA VAL A 68 1.79 -4.20 6.26
C VAL A 68 2.95 -3.73 5.39
N LYS A 69 2.99 -4.21 4.14
CA LYS A 69 3.97 -3.74 3.14
C LYS A 69 3.38 -2.61 2.31
N PHE A 70 4.22 -1.63 1.97
CA PHE A 70 3.84 -0.51 1.12
C PHE A 70 4.71 -0.47 -0.12
N ALA A 71 4.09 -0.40 -1.29
CA ALA A 71 4.75 -0.43 -2.58
C ALA A 71 4.36 0.81 -3.42
N ALA A 72 5.36 1.57 -3.87
CA ALA A 72 5.21 2.70 -4.78
C ALA A 72 5.57 2.29 -6.22
N CYS A 73 4.73 2.66 -7.18
CA CYS A 73 4.96 2.42 -8.60
C CYS A 73 6.05 3.36 -9.17
N SER A 74 7.18 2.78 -9.62
CA SER A 74 8.29 3.51 -10.24
C SER A 74 7.88 4.36 -11.47
N ASN A 75 6.96 3.85 -12.30
CA ASN A 75 6.44 4.61 -13.44
C ASN A 75 5.71 5.88 -13.01
N SER A 76 4.88 5.77 -11.97
CA SER A 76 4.12 6.90 -11.46
C SER A 76 5.03 7.89 -10.71
N MET A 77 6.04 7.40 -9.98
CA MET A 77 7.09 8.26 -9.42
C MET A 77 7.77 9.09 -10.50
N ARG A 78 8.22 8.44 -11.60
CA ARG A 78 8.87 9.12 -12.74
C ARG A 78 7.96 10.17 -13.38
N GLN A 79 6.69 9.84 -13.63
CA GLN A 79 5.73 10.76 -14.24
C GLN A 79 5.48 12.00 -13.37
N ARG A 80 5.62 11.88 -12.06
CA ARG A 80 5.33 12.95 -11.08
C ARG A 80 6.59 13.64 -10.54
N GLY A 81 7.78 13.24 -10.99
CA GLY A 81 9.04 13.77 -10.49
C GLY A 81 9.34 13.42 -9.03
N ILE A 82 8.73 12.35 -8.49
CA ILE A 82 8.89 11.92 -7.10
C ILE A 82 10.15 11.07 -6.98
N THR A 83 11.00 11.40 -6.01
CA THR A 83 12.20 10.66 -5.67
C THR A 83 11.97 9.73 -4.47
N LYS A 84 12.86 8.74 -4.30
CA LYS A 84 12.81 7.86 -3.13
C LYS A 84 12.95 8.62 -1.80
N ALA A 85 13.68 9.74 -1.78
CA ALA A 85 13.91 10.52 -0.56
C ALA A 85 12.61 11.13 0.00
N GLU A 86 11.66 11.43 -0.89
CA GLU A 86 10.35 11.99 -0.57
C GLU A 86 9.35 10.95 -0.06
N LEU A 87 9.61 9.66 -0.29
CA LEU A 87 8.78 8.57 0.24
C LEU A 87 9.11 8.25 1.69
N VAL A 88 8.14 7.73 2.43
CA VAL A 88 8.36 7.13 3.76
C VAL A 88 9.40 5.99 3.64
N GLU A 89 10.28 5.86 4.63
CA GLU A 89 11.56 5.14 4.50
C GLU A 89 11.44 3.66 4.15
N PHE A 90 10.39 2.99 4.64
CA PHE A 90 10.13 1.56 4.44
C PHE A 90 9.33 1.25 3.17
N VAL A 91 8.94 2.27 2.39
CA VAL A 91 8.21 2.07 1.13
C VAL A 91 9.12 1.39 0.11
N GLN A 92 8.64 0.25 -0.41
CA GLN A 92 9.30 -0.48 -1.46
C GLN A 92 8.94 0.14 -2.81
N ILE A 93 9.90 0.17 -3.74
CA ILE A 93 9.65 0.67 -5.11
C ILE A 93 9.50 -0.55 -6.01
N VAL A 94 8.34 -0.66 -6.67
CA VAL A 94 8.07 -1.70 -7.66
C VAL A 94 8.15 -1.12 -9.08
N PRO A 95 8.60 -1.89 -10.09
CA PRO A 95 8.72 -1.37 -11.46
C PRO A 95 7.40 -0.86 -12.04
N SER A 96 6.29 -1.51 -11.72
CA SER A 96 4.93 -1.15 -12.16
C SER A 96 3.92 -1.55 -11.10
N GLY A 97 3.06 -0.62 -10.68
CA GLY A 97 1.98 -0.90 -9.74
C GLY A 97 1.01 -1.94 -10.28
N ILE A 98 0.51 -1.76 -11.51
CA ILE A 98 -0.34 -2.77 -12.17
C ILE A 98 0.38 -4.12 -12.31
N GLY A 99 1.68 -4.11 -12.62
CA GLY A 99 2.48 -5.33 -12.70
C GLY A 99 2.55 -6.07 -11.37
N GLU A 100 2.70 -5.35 -10.25
CA GLU A 100 2.70 -5.94 -8.92
C GLU A 100 1.32 -6.52 -8.57
N LEU A 101 0.24 -5.78 -8.84
CA LEU A 101 -1.14 -6.26 -8.62
C LEU A 101 -1.42 -7.57 -9.38
N VAL A 102 -1.00 -7.67 -10.65
CA VAL A 102 -1.19 -8.88 -11.45
C VAL A 102 -0.39 -10.04 -10.85
N LYS A 103 0.87 -9.82 -10.45
CA LYS A 103 1.69 -10.86 -9.81
C LYS A 103 1.06 -11.37 -8.51
N LYS A 104 0.59 -10.48 -7.64
CA LYS A 104 -0.05 -10.85 -6.36
C LYS A 104 -1.33 -11.65 -6.59
N GLN A 105 -2.20 -11.19 -7.47
CA GLN A 105 -3.42 -11.92 -7.82
C GLN A 105 -3.09 -13.30 -8.43
N SER A 106 -2.06 -13.39 -9.27
CA SER A 106 -1.61 -14.67 -9.85
C SER A 106 -1.04 -15.63 -8.80
N GLN A 107 -0.56 -15.11 -7.68
CA GLN A 107 -0.12 -15.87 -6.51
C GLN A 107 -1.29 -16.25 -5.56
N GLY A 108 -2.53 -15.94 -5.93
CA GLY A 108 -3.72 -16.23 -5.12
C GLY A 108 -4.09 -15.17 -4.10
N TRP A 109 -3.49 -13.97 -4.16
CA TRP A 109 -3.85 -12.88 -3.25
C TRP A 109 -5.23 -12.32 -3.63
N ALA A 110 -6.06 -12.06 -2.63
CA ALA A 110 -7.29 -11.30 -2.82
C ALA A 110 -6.97 -9.86 -3.21
N TYR A 111 -7.75 -9.30 -4.14
CA TYR A 111 -7.60 -7.94 -4.62
C TYR A 111 -8.69 -7.04 -4.06
N ILE A 112 -8.31 -5.92 -3.43
CA ILE A 112 -9.21 -4.94 -2.87
C ILE A 112 -8.86 -3.55 -3.42
N ARG A 113 -9.87 -2.82 -3.92
CA ARG A 113 -9.75 -1.43 -4.41
C ARG A 113 -10.83 -0.56 -3.74
N PRO A 114 -10.48 0.23 -2.72
CA PRO A 114 -11.38 1.14 -2.01
C PRO A 114 -11.94 2.31 -2.85
#